data_AF-A0A816BTZ4-F1
#
_entry.id   AF-A0A816BTZ4-F1
#
_cell.length_a   1.000
_cell.length_b   1.000
_cell.length_c   1.000
_cell.angle_alpha   90.00
_cell.angle_beta   90.00
_cell.angle_gamma   90.00
#
_symmetry.space_group_name_H-M   'P 1'
#
loop_
_entity.id
_entity.type
_entity.pdbx_description
1 polymer ?
#
loop_
_entity_poly.entity_id
_entity_poly.type
_entity_poly.pdbx_seq_one_letter_code
_entity_poly.pdbx_strand_id
1 'polypeptide(L)'
;MNYESEWLQRTCEFKNICYNKERKVFQFYRKPGGIKRPLLFEPKLGHKYDFNINNHGFVGLVARASVHGSWGPTIVEEWLPSVNKVPYVEHVHVLFMHWYVSFNPGHIIWEDIASTYFAMVRLNEYDRNPVLLEYQHYPNKGDKFYQMYKNLVPAFAAKVDSLDHYTNNFSSSLVCFQTLVAGGAKSMFSIGNEPYTHGKERLLYDYRTAILQYHGVNVSHLPSRHRIVLVNKTRALRRSLRAITNLIEVKHFIYLAYPKIQLDVIDWSKYTFTQQMHELYKTTILITPCGGISLIIPFLPEGTHAIIMDYYVNQQA
;
A
#
# COMPACT_ATOMS: atom_id res chain seq x y z
N MET A 1 14.84 18.58 3.85
CA MET A 1 13.42 18.14 4.00
C MET A 1 12.55 19.32 4.40
N ASN A 2 11.46 19.55 3.67
CA ASN A 2 10.44 20.52 4.05
C ASN A 2 9.51 19.85 5.09
N TYR A 3 9.48 20.38 6.32
CA TYR A 3 8.84 19.75 7.49
C TYR A 3 7.32 19.66 7.42
N GLU A 4 6.71 20.33 6.44
CA GLU A 4 5.27 20.25 6.14
C GLU A 4 4.79 18.83 5.79
N SER A 5 5.69 17.84 5.73
CA SER A 5 5.42 16.45 5.33
C SER A 5 5.70 15.39 6.39
N GLU A 6 6.19 15.73 7.59
CA GLU A 6 6.54 14.68 8.59
C GLU A 6 5.34 13.85 9.04
N TRP A 7 4.18 14.48 9.20
CA TRP A 7 2.93 13.79 9.53
C TRP A 7 2.49 12.80 8.43
N LEU A 8 2.90 12.99 7.16
CA LEU A 8 2.67 12.03 6.07
C LEU A 8 3.44 10.72 6.27
N GLN A 9 4.53 10.78 7.03
CA GLN A 9 5.42 9.65 7.28
C GLN A 9 5.14 8.95 8.60
N ARG A 10 4.23 9.50 9.42
CA ARG A 10 3.89 8.90 10.69
C ARG A 10 3.06 7.64 10.48
N THR A 11 3.35 6.69 11.35
CA THR A 11 2.53 5.52 11.59
C THR A 11 2.32 5.45 13.08
N CYS A 12 1.07 5.38 13.52
CA CYS A 12 0.72 5.45 14.93
C CYS A 12 -0.18 4.29 15.33
N GLU A 13 0.03 3.84 16.56
CA GLU A 13 -0.81 2.89 17.26
C GLU A 13 -1.68 3.64 18.29
N PHE A 14 -2.95 3.25 18.40
CA PHE A 14 -3.90 3.80 19.38
C PHE A 14 -4.60 2.67 20.15
N LYS A 15 -4.49 2.71 21.50
CA LYS A 15 -5.12 1.73 22.42
C LYS A 15 -6.32 2.26 23.22
N ASN A 16 -6.51 3.58 23.26
CA ASN A 16 -7.57 4.25 24.04
C ASN A 16 -8.52 5.01 23.11
N ILE A 17 -9.00 4.34 22.07
CA ILE A 17 -9.71 5.01 20.97
C ILE A 17 -11.06 4.37 20.68
N CYS A 18 -12.07 5.21 20.49
CA CYS A 18 -13.41 4.79 20.09
C CYS A 18 -13.92 5.64 18.94
N TYR A 19 -14.76 5.08 18.08
CA TYR A 19 -15.45 5.79 17.02
C TYR A 19 -16.87 6.11 17.45
N ASN A 20 -17.20 7.39 17.52
CA ASN A 20 -18.55 7.89 17.76
C ASN A 20 -19.27 7.99 16.40
N LYS A 21 -20.25 7.12 16.18
CA LYS A 21 -20.95 7.01 14.89
C LYS A 21 -21.87 8.19 14.59
N GLU A 22 -22.46 8.77 15.62
CA GLU A 22 -23.38 9.92 15.47
C GLU A 22 -22.60 11.16 15.01
N ARG A 23 -21.45 11.39 15.61
CA ARG A 23 -20.58 12.54 15.32
C ARG A 23 -19.59 12.25 14.19
N LYS A 24 -19.44 10.99 13.78
CA LYS A 24 -18.45 10.50 12.81
C LYS A 24 -17.03 10.94 13.14
N VAL A 25 -16.64 10.83 14.41
CA VAL A 25 -15.31 11.19 14.88
C VAL A 25 -14.71 10.08 15.73
N PHE A 26 -13.39 9.91 15.61
CA PHE A 26 -12.65 9.15 16.59
C PHE A 26 -12.38 9.99 17.83
N GLN A 27 -12.50 9.36 18.99
CA GLN A 27 -12.30 9.92 20.31
C GLN A 27 -11.16 9.16 20.99
N PHE A 28 -10.09 9.86 21.32
CA PHE A 28 -8.97 9.35 22.09
C PHE A 28 -9.15 9.76 23.55
N TYR A 29 -9.30 8.78 24.43
CA TYR A 29 -9.61 8.99 25.83
C TYR A 29 -8.35 9.20 26.65
N ARG A 30 -8.34 10.27 27.44
CA ARG A 30 -7.29 10.59 28.40
C ARG A 30 -7.90 10.69 29.80
N LYS A 31 -7.21 10.09 30.77
CA LYS A 31 -7.61 10.12 32.18
C LYS A 31 -7.88 11.56 32.66
N PRO A 32 -9.06 11.85 33.23
CA PRO A 32 -9.38 13.18 33.73
C PRO A 32 -8.52 13.56 34.94
N GLY A 33 -8.25 14.87 35.09
CA GLY A 33 -7.58 15.43 36.27
C GLY A 33 -6.11 15.05 36.45
N GLY A 34 -5.49 14.36 35.49
CA GLY A 34 -4.07 14.03 35.50
C GLY A 34 -3.18 15.13 34.92
N ILE A 35 -1.87 15.06 35.18
CA ILE A 35 -0.88 15.90 34.50
C ILE A 35 -1.00 15.65 33.00
N LYS A 36 -1.20 16.73 32.23
CA LYS A 36 -1.28 16.68 30.77
C LYS A 36 0.05 16.19 30.22
N ARG A 37 0.12 14.91 29.83
CA ARG A 37 1.30 14.34 29.19
C ARG A 37 1.30 14.69 27.70
N PRO A 38 2.46 15.00 27.11
CA PRO A 38 2.55 15.15 25.67
C PRO A 38 2.19 13.84 24.98
N LEU A 39 1.44 13.94 23.89
CA LEU A 39 1.15 12.82 22.99
C LEU A 39 2.39 12.44 22.16
N LEU A 40 3.20 13.44 21.82
CA LEU A 40 4.40 13.30 21.01
C LEU A 40 5.37 14.43 21.37
N PHE A 41 6.66 14.16 21.28
CA PHE A 41 7.67 15.19 21.17
C PHE A 41 8.20 15.25 19.74
N GLU A 42 8.18 16.43 19.15
CA GLU A 42 8.79 16.69 17.84
C GLU A 42 10.02 17.57 18.04
N PRO A 43 11.21 17.21 17.52
CA PRO A 43 12.44 17.96 17.76
C PRO A 43 12.34 19.46 17.48
N LYS A 44 11.54 19.86 16.47
CA LYS A 44 11.35 21.28 16.11
C LYS A 44 10.10 21.93 16.69
N LEU A 45 9.05 21.15 16.92
CA LEU A 45 7.75 21.67 17.34
C LEU A 45 7.47 21.44 18.83
N GLY A 46 8.40 20.80 19.54
CA GLY A 46 8.35 20.52 20.97
C GLY A 46 7.28 19.49 21.33
N HIS A 47 6.82 19.58 22.58
CA HIS A 47 5.73 18.77 23.10
C HIS A 47 4.41 19.09 22.40
N LYS A 48 3.79 18.07 21.82
CA LYS A 48 2.44 18.10 21.26
C LYS A 48 1.45 17.50 22.21
N TYR A 49 0.30 18.15 22.34
CA TYR A 49 -0.77 17.76 23.25
C TYR A 49 -2.12 17.58 22.56
N ASP A 50 -2.14 17.72 21.23
CA ASP A 50 -3.29 17.56 20.35
C ASP A 50 -2.87 16.75 19.10
N PHE A 51 -3.85 16.12 18.47
CA PHE A 51 -3.71 15.44 17.18
C PHE A 51 -4.00 16.36 15.98
N ASN A 52 -4.36 17.62 16.22
CA ASN A 52 -4.39 18.66 15.19
C ASN A 52 -3.09 19.49 15.22
N ILE A 53 -2.43 19.60 14.07
CA ILE A 53 -1.22 20.40 13.88
C ILE A 53 -1.45 21.33 12.68
N ASN A 54 -1.55 22.64 12.93
CA ASN A 54 -1.71 23.66 11.89
C ASN A 54 -2.89 23.41 10.93
N ASN A 55 -4.04 22.96 11.44
CA ASN A 55 -5.23 22.55 10.67
C ASN A 55 -5.08 21.24 9.87
N HIS A 56 -4.03 20.46 10.12
CA HIS A 56 -3.87 19.11 9.61
C HIS A 56 -4.05 18.09 10.73
N GLY A 57 -4.56 16.92 10.38
CA GLY A 57 -4.51 15.74 11.25
C GLY A 57 -3.09 15.24 11.49
N PHE A 58 -2.96 14.45 12.54
CA PHE A 58 -1.70 13.94 13.07
C PHE A 58 -0.95 12.97 12.15
N VAL A 59 -1.65 12.23 11.29
CA VAL A 59 -1.08 11.25 10.35
C VAL A 59 -1.67 11.42 8.96
N GLY A 60 -0.91 11.04 7.93
CA GLY A 60 -1.42 10.95 6.55
C GLY A 60 -2.02 9.58 6.25
N LEU A 61 -3.27 9.55 5.80
CA LEU A 61 -3.95 8.30 5.42
C LEU A 61 -3.75 7.92 3.94
N VAL A 62 -3.26 8.83 3.12
CA VAL A 62 -3.02 8.64 1.67
C VAL A 62 -1.63 9.13 1.26
N ALA A 63 -1.08 8.56 0.18
CA ALA A 63 0.15 9.07 -0.43
C ALA A 63 -0.03 10.52 -0.90
N ARG A 64 0.94 11.39 -0.59
CA ARG A 64 0.91 12.83 -0.90
C ARG A 64 -0.36 13.53 -0.39
N ALA A 65 -0.82 13.18 0.81
CA ALA A 65 -2.03 13.76 1.37
C ALA A 65 -1.96 15.30 1.43
N SER A 66 -3.02 15.96 0.96
CA SER A 66 -3.32 17.33 1.35
C SER A 66 -3.95 17.33 2.75
N VAL A 67 -4.37 18.49 3.27
CA VAL A 67 -5.18 18.60 4.50
C VAL A 67 -6.29 17.55 4.54
N HIS A 68 -6.96 17.30 3.41
CA HIS A 68 -8.09 16.37 3.33
C HIS A 68 -7.73 14.89 3.46
N GLY A 69 -6.45 14.53 3.30
CA GLY A 69 -5.95 13.17 3.53
C GLY A 69 -5.19 12.99 4.84
N SER A 70 -5.22 14.01 5.70
CA SER A 70 -4.71 13.95 7.06
C SER A 70 -5.80 13.49 8.04
N TRP A 71 -5.42 12.86 9.13
CA TRP A 71 -6.33 12.34 10.15
C TRP A 71 -5.74 12.41 11.55
N GLY A 72 -6.59 12.67 12.54
CA GLY A 72 -6.27 12.57 13.96
C GLY A 72 -7.55 12.49 14.79
N PRO A 73 -7.56 11.74 15.90
CA PRO A 73 -8.72 11.66 16.77
C PRO A 73 -8.89 12.94 17.60
N THR A 74 -10.10 13.19 18.06
CA THR A 74 -10.40 14.24 19.06
C THR A 74 -10.06 13.73 20.45
N ILE A 75 -9.49 14.56 21.32
CA ILE A 75 -9.19 14.15 22.70
C ILE A 75 -10.44 14.32 23.57
N VAL A 76 -10.71 13.32 24.41
CA VAL A 76 -11.77 13.36 25.41
C VAL A 76 -11.14 13.16 26.80
N GLU A 77 -11.35 14.12 27.72
CA GLU A 77 -10.86 14.06 29.11
C GLU A 77 -11.81 13.25 30.00
N GLU A 78 -12.03 11.99 29.62
CA GLU A 78 -12.88 11.07 30.36
C GLU A 78 -12.18 9.72 30.48
N TRP A 79 -12.66 8.91 31.42
CA TRP A 79 -12.25 7.52 31.47
C TRP A 79 -12.73 6.79 30.23
N LEU A 80 -11.87 5.93 29.68
CA LEU A 80 -12.24 5.05 28.58
C LEU A 80 -13.50 4.24 28.98
N PRO A 81 -14.54 4.18 28.15
CA PRO A 81 -15.78 3.49 28.49
C PRO A 81 -15.53 2.01 28.83
N SER A 82 -16.19 1.50 29.87
CA SER A 82 -16.05 0.10 30.27
C SER A 82 -16.51 -0.87 29.17
N VAL A 83 -15.82 -2.01 29.05
CA VAL A 83 -16.15 -3.12 28.11
C VAL A 83 -17.59 -3.63 28.23
N ASN A 84 -18.24 -3.44 29.38
CA ASN A 84 -19.63 -3.85 29.60
C ASN A 84 -20.65 -2.85 29.02
N LYS A 85 -20.22 -1.65 28.64
CA LYS A 85 -21.11 -0.57 28.16
C LYS A 85 -21.06 -0.37 26.66
N VAL A 86 -19.94 -0.68 26.02
CA VAL A 86 -19.71 -0.47 24.59
C VAL A 86 -18.96 -1.65 23.99
N PRO A 87 -19.21 -1.98 22.71
CA PRO A 87 -18.47 -3.02 22.03
C PRO A 87 -16.99 -2.62 21.90
N TYR A 88 -16.13 -3.57 22.24
CA TYR A 88 -14.71 -3.53 21.95
C TYR A 88 -14.41 -4.49 20.82
N VAL A 89 -13.96 -3.96 19.69
CA VAL A 89 -13.58 -4.80 18.57
C VAL A 89 -12.19 -5.37 18.81
N GLU A 90 -12.11 -6.69 18.71
CA GLU A 90 -10.91 -7.50 18.80
C GLU A 90 -10.20 -7.53 17.44
N HIS A 91 -8.91 -7.90 17.42
CA HIS A 91 -8.00 -7.78 16.28
C HIS A 91 -7.48 -6.37 15.99
N VAL A 92 -6.35 -6.32 15.29
CA VAL A 92 -5.78 -5.07 14.81
C VAL A 92 -6.64 -4.50 13.68
N HIS A 93 -7.08 -3.26 13.87
CA HIS A 93 -7.78 -2.51 12.85
C HIS A 93 -6.82 -1.51 12.21
N VAL A 94 -6.80 -1.43 10.88
CA VAL A 94 -5.93 -0.49 10.16
C VAL A 94 -6.78 0.53 9.42
N LEU A 95 -6.67 1.79 9.82
CA LEU A 95 -7.34 2.90 9.15
C LEU A 95 -6.51 3.38 7.96
N PHE A 96 -7.12 3.46 6.79
CA PHE A 96 -6.43 3.92 5.58
C PHE A 96 -7.37 4.69 4.64
N MET A 97 -6.76 5.35 3.66
CA MET A 97 -7.48 6.01 2.57
C MET A 97 -6.77 5.72 1.24
N HIS A 98 -7.56 5.45 0.20
CA HIS A 98 -7.04 5.12 -1.12
C HIS A 98 -6.44 6.34 -1.83
N TRP A 99 -5.33 6.13 -2.54
CA TRP A 99 -4.81 7.16 -3.44
C TRP A 99 -5.45 7.13 -4.83
N TYR A 100 -6.47 7.98 -5.06
CA TYR A 100 -7.27 7.93 -6.28
C TYR A 100 -7.01 8.95 -7.38
N VAL A 101 -5.97 9.78 -7.23
CA VAL A 101 -5.70 10.92 -8.13
C VAL A 101 -4.84 10.53 -9.33
N SER A 102 -4.02 9.47 -9.22
CA SER A 102 -3.18 9.00 -10.32
C SER A 102 -3.04 7.47 -10.26
N PHE A 103 -3.99 6.75 -10.83
CA PHE A 103 -3.96 5.29 -10.71
C PHE A 103 -3.08 4.63 -11.76
N ASN A 104 -1.98 4.05 -11.28
CA ASN A 104 -1.36 2.89 -11.89
C ASN A 104 -1.35 1.74 -10.86
N PRO A 105 -1.23 0.48 -11.30
CA PRO A 105 -1.29 -0.68 -10.42
C PRO A 105 -0.31 -0.66 -9.25
N GLY A 106 0.83 0.01 -9.39
CA GLY A 106 1.83 0.03 -8.33
C GLY A 106 1.48 0.94 -7.16
N HIS A 107 0.68 1.98 -7.34
CA HIS A 107 0.19 2.77 -6.21
C HIS A 107 -0.72 1.94 -5.30
N ILE A 108 -1.56 1.09 -5.89
CA ILE A 108 -2.36 0.12 -5.14
C ILE A 108 -1.46 -0.88 -4.39
N ILE A 109 -0.55 -1.55 -5.11
CA ILE A 109 0.29 -2.59 -4.52
C ILE A 109 1.19 -2.02 -3.41
N TRP A 110 1.84 -0.89 -3.65
CA TRP A 110 2.94 -0.47 -2.78
C TRP A 110 2.57 0.63 -1.81
N GLU A 111 1.69 1.54 -2.19
CA GLU A 111 1.40 2.71 -1.37
C GLU A 111 0.09 2.57 -0.60
N ASP A 112 -0.91 1.88 -1.14
CA ASP A 112 -2.12 1.54 -0.38
C ASP A 112 -1.89 0.30 0.48
N ILE A 113 -1.52 -0.82 -0.14
CA ILE A 113 -1.51 -2.16 0.48
C ILE A 113 -0.21 -2.44 1.25
N ALA A 114 0.95 -2.32 0.61
CA ALA A 114 2.20 -2.64 1.31
C ALA A 114 2.44 -1.72 2.52
N SER A 115 1.99 -0.47 2.44
CA SER A 115 2.11 0.47 3.55
C SER A 115 1.26 0.10 4.77
N THR A 116 0.05 -0.46 4.61
CA THR A 116 -0.75 -0.95 5.74
C THR A 116 -0.11 -2.17 6.37
N TYR A 117 0.39 -3.09 5.56
CA TYR A 117 1.17 -4.24 6.04
C TYR A 117 2.42 -3.79 6.80
N PHE A 118 3.21 -2.86 6.23
CA PHE A 118 4.44 -2.37 6.87
C PHE A 118 4.16 -1.58 8.14
N ALA A 119 3.04 -0.85 8.19
CA ALA A 119 2.62 -0.14 9.38
C ALA A 119 2.44 -1.11 10.56
N MET A 120 1.70 -2.19 10.35
CA MET A 120 1.48 -3.21 11.39
C MET A 120 2.79 -3.86 11.84
N VAL A 121 3.63 -4.30 10.89
CA VAL A 121 4.89 -4.98 11.23
C VAL A 121 5.85 -4.05 11.98
N ARG A 122 6.00 -2.79 11.56
CA ARG A 122 6.91 -1.83 12.22
C ARG A 122 6.49 -1.46 13.63
N LEU A 123 5.19 -1.45 13.90
CA LEU A 123 4.65 -1.19 15.23
C LEU A 123 4.63 -2.45 16.11
N ASN A 124 5.08 -3.60 15.59
CA ASN A 124 4.96 -4.90 16.25
C ASN A 124 3.50 -5.28 16.57
N GLU A 125 2.58 -4.80 15.74
CA GLU A 125 1.12 -5.05 15.82
C GLU A 125 0.67 -5.86 14.60
N TYR A 126 1.53 -6.76 14.12
CA TYR A 126 1.17 -7.65 13.01
C TYR A 126 0.13 -8.67 13.49
N ASP A 127 -1.08 -8.53 12.98
CA ASP A 127 -2.15 -9.51 13.10
C ASP A 127 -2.19 -10.37 11.82
N ARG A 128 -2.56 -11.64 11.96
CA ARG A 128 -2.81 -12.52 10.79
C ARG A 128 -4.19 -12.26 10.18
N ASN A 129 -5.12 -11.71 10.95
CA ASN A 129 -6.49 -11.45 10.56
C ASN A 129 -6.91 -9.98 10.78
N PRO A 130 -6.10 -8.98 10.35
CA PRO A 130 -6.45 -7.59 10.57
C PRO A 130 -7.70 -7.21 9.78
N VAL A 131 -8.38 -6.18 10.27
CA VAL A 131 -9.52 -5.55 9.59
C VAL A 131 -9.05 -4.21 9.03
N LEU A 132 -9.09 -4.07 7.70
CA LEU A 132 -8.77 -2.81 7.03
C LEU A 132 -10.04 -1.94 6.94
N LEU A 133 -9.94 -0.70 7.42
CA LEU A 133 -11.05 0.26 7.47
C LEU A 133 -10.79 1.42 6.50
N GLU A 134 -11.60 1.51 5.44
CA GLU A 134 -11.60 2.66 4.52
C GLU A 134 -12.21 3.87 5.25
N TYR A 135 -11.39 4.90 5.53
CA TYR A 135 -11.85 6.13 6.22
C TYR A 135 -12.75 7.00 5.34
N GLN A 136 -12.43 7.09 4.05
CA GLN A 136 -13.27 7.74 3.04
C GLN A 136 -13.65 6.73 1.96
N HIS A 137 -14.87 6.87 1.46
CA HIS A 137 -15.40 5.97 0.43
C HIS A 137 -14.60 6.06 -0.86
N TYR A 138 -14.21 4.91 -1.41
CA TYR A 138 -13.64 4.86 -2.76
C TYR A 138 -14.73 5.25 -3.79
N PRO A 139 -14.54 6.30 -4.61
CA PRO A 139 -15.62 6.88 -5.42
C PRO A 139 -16.32 5.92 -6.39
N ASN A 140 -15.61 4.93 -6.92
CA ASN A 140 -16.14 3.96 -7.88
C ASN A 140 -15.66 2.54 -7.56
N LYS A 141 -16.44 1.75 -6.82
CA LYS A 141 -16.10 0.35 -6.51
C LYS A 141 -16.08 -0.58 -7.73
N GLY A 142 -16.64 -0.17 -8.87
CA GLY A 142 -16.55 -0.91 -10.14
C GLY A 142 -15.23 -0.69 -10.89
N ASP A 143 -14.40 0.27 -10.47
CA ASP A 143 -13.13 0.56 -11.11
C ASP A 143 -12.12 -0.60 -10.97
N LYS A 144 -11.33 -0.82 -12.02
CA LYS A 144 -10.36 -1.93 -12.10
C LYS A 144 -9.29 -1.89 -11.01
N PHE A 145 -8.92 -0.71 -10.51
CA PHE A 145 -7.90 -0.57 -9.46
C PHE A 145 -8.48 -0.91 -8.08
N TYR A 146 -9.75 -0.56 -7.83
CA TYR A 146 -10.45 -1.04 -6.64
C TYR A 146 -10.60 -2.56 -6.65
N GLN A 147 -10.96 -3.14 -7.80
CA GLN A 147 -11.04 -4.59 -7.94
C GLN A 147 -9.67 -5.26 -7.75
N MET A 148 -8.60 -4.66 -8.26
CA MET A 148 -7.24 -5.12 -8.01
C MET A 148 -6.89 -5.08 -6.53
N TYR A 149 -7.22 -3.98 -5.84
CA TYR A 149 -7.03 -3.85 -4.40
C TYR A 149 -7.77 -4.96 -3.64
N LYS A 150 -9.05 -5.16 -3.93
CA LYS A 150 -9.86 -6.23 -3.30
C LYS A 150 -9.30 -7.63 -3.53
N ASN A 151 -8.67 -7.88 -4.67
CA ASN A 151 -8.06 -9.16 -4.97
C ASN A 151 -6.73 -9.39 -4.24
N LEU A 152 -6.09 -8.33 -3.74
CA LEU A 152 -4.80 -8.39 -3.05
C LEU A 152 -4.95 -8.41 -1.52
N VAL A 153 -5.96 -7.72 -0.99
CA VAL A 153 -6.25 -7.62 0.45
C VAL A 153 -6.22 -8.98 1.18
N PRO A 154 -6.83 -10.05 0.66
CA PRO A 154 -6.92 -11.30 1.42
C PRO A 154 -5.58 -12.02 1.59
N ALA A 155 -4.51 -11.55 0.94
CA ALA A 155 -3.15 -12.05 1.19
C ALA A 155 -2.60 -11.67 2.59
N PHE A 156 -3.18 -10.68 3.26
CA PHE A 156 -2.67 -10.18 4.55
C PHE A 156 -3.75 -9.62 5.50
N ALA A 157 -5.01 -9.60 5.09
CA ALA A 157 -6.12 -9.14 5.93
C ALA A 157 -7.34 -10.05 5.80
N ALA A 158 -8.04 -10.27 6.93
CA ALA A 158 -9.24 -11.09 6.94
C ALA A 158 -10.44 -10.36 6.33
N LYS A 159 -10.48 -9.03 6.48
CA LYS A 159 -11.59 -8.20 6.01
C LYS A 159 -11.12 -6.82 5.58
N VAL A 160 -11.77 -6.29 4.54
CA VAL A 160 -11.78 -4.84 4.26
C VAL A 160 -13.22 -4.35 4.22
N ASP A 161 -13.45 -3.19 4.81
CA ASP A 161 -14.76 -2.56 4.87
C ASP A 161 -14.64 -1.04 4.96
N SER A 162 -15.72 -0.30 4.68
CA SER A 162 -15.74 1.11 5.05
C SER A 162 -15.98 1.27 6.54
N LEU A 163 -15.38 2.29 7.16
CA LEU A 163 -15.53 2.55 8.59
C LEU A 163 -17.02 2.65 9.01
N ASP A 164 -17.80 3.41 8.25
CA ASP A 164 -19.23 3.58 8.52
C ASP A 164 -20.00 2.25 8.38
N HIS A 165 -19.76 1.47 7.32
CA HIS A 165 -20.44 0.19 7.14
C HIS A 165 -20.04 -0.82 8.22
N TYR A 166 -18.75 -0.92 8.54
CA TYR A 166 -18.24 -1.80 9.58
C TYR A 166 -18.89 -1.50 10.94
N THR A 167 -18.88 -0.23 11.35
CA THR A 167 -19.34 0.19 12.68
C THR A 167 -20.87 0.22 12.81
N ASN A 168 -21.60 0.32 11.69
CA ASN A 168 -23.06 0.20 11.69
C ASN A 168 -23.58 -1.20 12.05
N ASN A 169 -22.73 -2.24 12.02
CA ASN A 169 -23.09 -3.58 12.48
C ASN A 169 -23.22 -3.69 14.01
N PHE A 170 -22.82 -2.66 14.75
CA PHE A 170 -22.91 -2.61 16.21
C PHE A 170 -24.10 -1.75 16.64
N SER A 171 -24.85 -2.18 17.65
CA SER A 171 -26.03 -1.44 18.14
C SER A 171 -25.67 -0.16 18.90
N SER A 172 -24.52 -0.15 19.61
CA SER A 172 -24.01 1.02 20.35
C SER A 172 -23.65 2.17 19.41
N SER A 173 -23.89 3.42 19.82
CA SER A 173 -23.44 4.62 19.10
C SER A 173 -21.92 4.84 19.15
N LEU A 174 -21.24 4.18 20.09
CA LEU A 174 -19.79 4.20 20.26
C LEU A 174 -19.20 2.79 20.07
N VAL A 175 -18.12 2.67 19.30
CA VAL A 175 -17.39 1.41 19.12
C VAL A 175 -15.93 1.63 19.48
N CYS A 176 -15.39 0.87 20.43
CA CYS A 176 -14.01 1.02 20.89
C CYS A 176 -13.11 -0.03 20.24
N PHE A 177 -11.84 0.33 20.01
CA PHE A 177 -10.86 -0.52 19.36
C PHE A 177 -9.80 -0.91 20.38
N GLN A 178 -9.47 -2.21 20.46
CA GLN A 178 -8.32 -2.64 21.27
C GLN A 178 -7.00 -2.08 20.71
N THR A 179 -6.81 -2.23 19.40
CA THR A 179 -5.68 -1.64 18.66
C THR A 179 -6.20 -1.06 17.35
N LEU A 180 -5.98 0.24 17.16
CA LEU A 180 -6.12 0.91 15.86
C LEU A 180 -4.74 1.36 15.39
N VAL A 181 -4.34 0.93 14.20
CA VAL A 181 -3.18 1.44 13.47
C VAL A 181 -3.66 2.45 12.44
N ALA A 182 -3.03 3.62 12.38
CA ALA A 182 -3.33 4.62 11.36
C ALA A 182 -2.04 5.25 10.82
N GLY A 183 -2.10 5.68 9.56
CA GLY A 183 -0.94 6.16 8.82
C GLY A 183 -0.26 5.03 8.06
N GLY A 184 1.05 5.15 7.82
CA GLY A 184 1.81 4.07 7.17
C GLY A 184 2.98 4.49 6.29
N ALA A 185 3.39 5.77 6.33
CA ALA A 185 4.44 6.28 5.44
C ALA A 185 4.13 5.92 3.97
N LYS A 186 2.94 6.32 3.51
CA LYS A 186 2.32 5.87 2.25
C LYS A 186 3.19 6.09 1.02
N SER A 187 4.13 7.04 1.06
CA SER A 187 5.15 7.23 0.02
C SER A 187 6.35 6.29 0.25
N MET A 188 6.19 5.05 -0.23
CA MET A 188 7.05 3.93 0.14
C MET A 188 8.43 3.91 -0.53
N PHE A 189 8.53 4.40 -1.76
CA PHE A 189 9.77 4.38 -2.55
C PHE A 189 10.48 5.73 -2.61
N SER A 190 9.75 6.84 -2.56
CA SER A 190 10.34 8.18 -2.61
C SER A 190 9.60 9.16 -1.73
N ILE A 191 10.35 10.01 -1.03
CA ILE A 191 9.83 11.20 -0.36
C ILE A 191 10.55 12.39 -0.99
N GLY A 192 9.82 13.19 -1.77
CA GLY A 192 10.46 14.18 -2.64
C GLY A 192 11.37 13.48 -3.66
N ASN A 193 12.66 13.82 -3.64
CA ASN A 193 13.67 13.28 -4.57
C ASN A 193 14.59 12.23 -3.94
N GLU A 194 14.39 11.85 -2.68
CA GLU A 194 15.26 10.89 -2.00
C GLU A 194 14.66 9.47 -1.98
N PRO A 195 15.45 8.43 -2.30
CA PRO A 195 15.00 7.04 -2.19
C PRO A 195 14.87 6.64 -0.72
N TYR A 196 13.70 6.13 -0.33
CA TYR A 196 13.38 5.83 1.07
C TYR A 196 13.18 4.33 1.33
N THR A 197 13.99 3.47 0.71
CA THR A 197 13.82 2.01 0.73
C THR A 197 14.82 1.26 1.61
N HIS A 198 15.88 1.91 2.08
CA HIS A 198 16.91 1.26 2.89
C HIS A 198 16.33 0.62 4.16
N GLY A 199 16.74 -0.62 4.46
CA GLY A 199 16.31 -1.36 5.65
C GLY A 199 14.91 -1.97 5.55
N LYS A 200 14.25 -1.89 4.39
CA LYS A 200 12.92 -2.50 4.15
C LYS A 200 12.99 -3.82 3.41
N GLU A 201 14.18 -4.35 3.15
CA GLU A 201 14.42 -5.52 2.29
C GLU A 201 13.64 -6.74 2.80
N ARG A 202 13.70 -7.01 4.11
CA ARG A 202 12.96 -8.11 4.73
C ARG A 202 11.45 -7.91 4.64
N LEU A 203 10.96 -6.70 4.90
CA LEU A 203 9.54 -6.37 4.80
C LEU A 203 9.01 -6.57 3.38
N LEU A 204 9.78 -6.12 2.38
CA LEU A 204 9.47 -6.30 0.97
C LEU A 204 9.44 -7.79 0.61
N TYR A 205 10.39 -8.58 1.10
CA TYR A 205 10.44 -10.02 0.88
C TYR A 205 9.21 -10.74 1.47
N ASP A 206 8.87 -10.47 2.73
CA ASP A 206 7.75 -11.13 3.41
C ASP A 206 6.41 -10.74 2.78
N TYR A 207 6.22 -9.45 2.46
CA TYR A 207 5.04 -8.95 1.76
C TYR A 207 4.86 -9.58 0.37
N ARG A 208 5.94 -9.57 -0.42
CA ARG A 208 5.97 -10.21 -1.74
C ARG A 208 5.61 -11.68 -1.64
N THR A 209 6.18 -12.38 -0.66
CA THR A 209 5.95 -13.81 -0.45
C THR A 209 4.50 -14.10 -0.11
N ALA A 210 3.88 -13.32 0.79
CA ALA A 210 2.46 -13.48 1.13
C ALA A 210 1.55 -13.32 -0.09
N ILE A 211 1.79 -12.32 -0.94
CA ILE A 211 1.02 -12.12 -2.19
C ILE A 211 1.20 -13.30 -3.14
N LEU A 212 2.45 -13.72 -3.38
CA LEU A 212 2.72 -14.84 -4.29
C LEU A 212 2.02 -16.12 -3.81
N GLN A 213 2.16 -16.46 -2.53
CA GLN A 213 1.52 -17.64 -1.94
C GLN A 213 -0.01 -17.57 -2.01
N TYR A 214 -0.60 -16.41 -1.72
CA TYR A 214 -2.04 -16.20 -1.83
C TYR A 214 -2.54 -16.45 -3.27
N HIS A 215 -1.76 -16.05 -4.28
CA HIS A 215 -2.05 -16.32 -5.69
C HIS A 215 -1.60 -17.72 -6.16
N GLY A 216 -1.31 -18.65 -5.25
CA GLY A 216 -1.00 -20.04 -5.59
C GLY A 216 0.41 -20.26 -6.16
N VAL A 217 1.31 -19.29 -6.03
CA VAL A 217 2.70 -19.43 -6.46
C VAL A 217 3.51 -20.10 -5.35
N ASN A 218 4.15 -21.23 -5.68
CA ASN A 218 5.09 -21.89 -4.78
C ASN A 218 6.43 -21.15 -4.77
N VAL A 219 6.62 -20.29 -3.76
CA VAL A 219 7.83 -19.47 -3.62
C VAL A 219 9.11 -20.26 -3.30
N SER A 220 8.99 -21.54 -2.92
CA SER A 220 10.13 -22.42 -2.67
C SER A 220 10.65 -23.06 -3.95
N HIS A 221 9.91 -22.96 -5.06
CA HIS A 221 10.27 -23.57 -6.33
C HIS A 221 10.73 -22.51 -7.34
N LEU A 222 12.03 -22.22 -7.34
CA LEU A 222 12.63 -21.31 -8.31
C LEU A 222 12.67 -21.94 -9.72
N PRO A 223 12.52 -21.15 -10.80
CA PRO A 223 12.63 -21.67 -12.15
C PRO A 223 13.99 -22.32 -12.43
N SER A 224 13.98 -23.57 -12.90
CA SER A 224 15.21 -24.32 -13.23
C SER A 224 15.71 -24.11 -14.67
N ARG A 225 14.96 -23.34 -15.48
CA ARG A 225 15.28 -23.08 -16.88
C ARG A 225 15.10 -21.61 -17.22
N HIS A 226 15.92 -21.11 -18.14
CA HIS A 226 15.80 -19.72 -18.57
C HIS A 226 14.55 -19.48 -19.42
N ARG A 227 13.85 -18.40 -19.10
CA ARG A 227 12.68 -17.89 -19.81
C ARG A 227 12.84 -16.37 -19.92
N ILE A 228 12.87 -15.89 -21.15
CA ILE A 228 12.91 -14.47 -21.47
C ILE A 228 11.49 -14.00 -21.78
N VAL A 229 11.06 -12.93 -21.12
CA VAL A 229 9.77 -12.27 -21.42
C VAL A 229 10.02 -10.86 -21.94
N LEU A 230 9.55 -10.59 -23.15
CA LEU A 230 9.44 -9.25 -23.72
C LEU A 230 8.06 -8.67 -23.44
N VAL A 231 8.02 -7.48 -22.86
CA VAL A 231 6.74 -6.81 -22.54
C VAL A 231 6.21 -6.03 -23.73
N ASN A 232 5.01 -6.39 -24.17
CA ASN A 232 4.30 -5.67 -25.22
C ASN A 232 3.30 -4.68 -24.62
N LYS A 233 3.54 -3.38 -24.81
CA LYS A 233 2.64 -2.28 -24.40
C LYS A 233 1.95 -1.56 -25.57
N THR A 234 2.05 -2.07 -26.80
CA THR A 234 1.56 -1.38 -28.01
C THR A 234 0.05 -1.09 -28.01
N ARG A 235 -0.76 -1.90 -27.33
CA ARG A 235 -2.22 -1.67 -27.21
C ARG A 235 -2.63 -0.84 -25.99
N ALA A 236 -1.78 -0.74 -24.97
CA ALA A 236 -2.16 -0.18 -23.67
C ALA A 236 -2.17 1.36 -23.62
N LEU A 237 -1.66 2.04 -24.65
CA LEU A 237 -1.56 3.50 -24.69
C LEU A 237 -1.97 4.03 -26.07
N ARG A 238 -2.98 4.91 -26.12
CA ARG A 238 -3.36 5.68 -27.33
C ARG A 238 -2.25 6.62 -27.84
N ARG A 239 -1.09 6.67 -27.15
CA ARG A 239 0.15 7.34 -27.55
C ARG A 239 1.32 6.42 -27.23
N SER A 240 2.04 5.97 -28.25
CA SER A 240 3.11 4.96 -28.28
C SER A 240 4.40 5.30 -27.50
N LEU A 241 4.37 6.21 -26.52
CA LEU A 241 5.58 6.74 -25.88
C LEU A 241 6.27 5.78 -24.89
N ARG A 242 5.65 4.62 -24.54
CA ARG A 242 6.19 3.68 -23.54
C ARG A 242 6.15 2.22 -24.00
N ALA A 243 6.45 1.97 -25.26
CA ALA A 243 6.55 0.62 -25.83
C ALA A 243 7.96 0.35 -26.36
N ILE A 244 8.32 -0.92 -26.55
CA ILE A 244 9.51 -1.30 -27.32
C ILE A 244 9.17 -1.08 -28.80
N THR A 245 9.71 -0.03 -29.40
CA THR A 245 9.34 0.39 -30.78
C THR A 245 9.69 -0.69 -31.81
N ASN A 246 10.85 -1.31 -31.67
CA ASN A 246 11.37 -2.37 -32.54
C ASN A 246 11.21 -3.77 -31.91
N LEU A 247 10.03 -4.04 -31.32
CA LEU A 247 9.77 -5.28 -30.60
C LEU A 247 9.97 -6.55 -31.46
N ILE A 248 9.63 -6.47 -32.75
CA ILE A 248 9.76 -7.60 -33.68
C ILE A 248 11.24 -7.92 -33.92
N GLU A 249 12.05 -6.89 -34.12
CA GLU A 249 13.49 -6.96 -34.36
C GLU A 249 14.22 -7.47 -33.11
N VAL A 250 13.88 -6.95 -31.93
CA VAL A 250 14.43 -7.43 -30.64
C VAL A 250 14.10 -8.90 -30.43
N LYS A 251 12.84 -9.30 -30.66
CA LYS A 251 12.42 -10.70 -30.55
C LYS A 251 13.21 -11.58 -31.52
N HIS A 252 13.33 -11.16 -32.78
CA HIS A 252 14.04 -11.91 -33.81
C HIS A 252 15.53 -12.09 -33.46
N PHE A 253 16.19 -11.02 -33.02
CA PHE A 253 17.58 -11.05 -32.60
C PHE A 253 17.81 -12.03 -31.42
N ILE A 254 16.99 -11.97 -30.38
CA ILE A 254 17.10 -12.87 -29.22
C ILE A 254 16.89 -14.33 -29.66
N TYR A 255 15.92 -14.58 -30.54
CA TYR A 255 15.66 -15.93 -31.05
C TYR A 255 16.84 -16.48 -31.85
N LEU A 256 17.49 -15.67 -32.69
CA LEU A 256 18.68 -16.09 -33.45
C LEU A 256 19.87 -16.35 -32.53
N ALA A 257 20.08 -15.50 -31.52
CA ALA A 257 21.19 -15.65 -30.58
C ALA A 257 20.99 -16.84 -29.63
N TYR A 258 19.74 -17.15 -29.25
CA TYR A 258 19.40 -18.15 -28.25
C TYR A 258 18.24 -19.05 -28.72
N PRO A 259 18.43 -19.90 -29.75
CA PRO A 259 17.33 -20.61 -30.42
C PRO A 259 16.61 -21.65 -29.54
N LYS A 260 17.22 -22.07 -28.43
CA LYS A 260 16.64 -23.04 -27.48
C LYS A 260 15.97 -22.39 -26.27
N ILE A 261 16.06 -21.06 -26.12
CA ILE A 261 15.48 -20.38 -24.96
C ILE A 261 13.97 -20.23 -25.14
N GLN A 262 13.23 -20.35 -24.05
CA GLN A 262 11.83 -19.98 -24.05
C GLN A 262 11.74 -18.44 -24.14
N LEU A 263 11.24 -17.93 -25.26
CA LEU A 263 11.08 -16.50 -25.51
C LEU A 263 9.60 -16.17 -25.72
N ASP A 264 9.02 -15.45 -24.76
CA ASP A 264 7.62 -15.05 -24.78
C ASP A 264 7.46 -13.54 -24.97
N VAL A 265 6.40 -13.14 -25.66
CA VAL A 265 5.97 -11.73 -25.76
C VAL A 265 4.64 -11.59 -25.05
N ILE A 266 4.62 -10.87 -23.93
CA ILE A 266 3.44 -10.80 -23.05
C ILE A 266 2.86 -9.37 -23.05
N ASP A 267 1.56 -9.29 -23.29
CA ASP A 267 0.74 -8.12 -23.01
C ASP A 267 -0.01 -8.36 -21.69
N TRP A 268 0.54 -7.84 -20.59
CA TRP A 268 0.01 -8.05 -19.24
C TRP A 268 -1.41 -7.53 -19.04
N SER A 269 -1.88 -6.61 -19.90
CA SER A 269 -3.26 -6.10 -19.79
C SER A 269 -4.33 -7.16 -20.07
N LYS A 270 -3.93 -8.29 -20.68
CA LYS A 270 -4.79 -9.44 -20.98
C LYS A 270 -4.85 -10.47 -19.85
N TYR A 271 -4.01 -10.34 -18.83
CA TYR A 271 -3.86 -11.30 -17.75
C TYR A 271 -4.56 -10.77 -16.50
N THR A 272 -5.29 -11.65 -15.80
CA THR A 272 -5.73 -11.36 -14.43
C THR A 272 -4.51 -11.25 -13.52
N PHE A 273 -4.62 -10.57 -12.37
CA PHE A 273 -3.48 -10.38 -11.48
C PHE A 273 -2.85 -11.71 -11.03
N THR A 274 -3.65 -12.72 -10.69
CA THR A 274 -3.18 -14.08 -10.39
C THR A 274 -2.35 -14.66 -11.54
N GLN A 275 -2.84 -14.56 -12.78
CA GLN A 275 -2.08 -15.02 -13.95
C GLN A 275 -0.78 -14.22 -14.15
N GLN A 276 -0.80 -12.90 -13.88
CA GLN A 276 0.41 -12.08 -13.92
C GLN A 276 1.47 -12.59 -12.92
N MET A 277 1.07 -12.92 -11.68
CA MET A 277 1.98 -13.46 -10.66
C MET A 277 2.60 -14.78 -11.09
N HIS A 278 1.80 -15.71 -11.62
CA HIS A 278 2.33 -16.99 -12.12
C HIS A 278 3.30 -16.82 -13.29
N GLU A 279 2.99 -15.94 -14.24
CA GLU A 279 3.85 -15.74 -15.41
C GLU A 279 5.14 -14.98 -15.06
N LEU A 280 5.05 -13.97 -14.18
CA LEU A 280 6.22 -13.29 -13.63
C LEU A 280 7.12 -14.25 -12.86
N TYR A 281 6.55 -15.10 -12.01
CA TYR A 281 7.36 -16.00 -11.19
C TYR A 281 8.07 -17.10 -12.00
N LYS A 282 7.61 -17.39 -13.22
CA LYS A 282 8.30 -18.28 -14.18
C LYS A 282 9.39 -17.55 -14.99
N THR A 283 9.46 -16.23 -14.92
CA THR A 283 10.35 -15.40 -15.75
C THR A 283 11.71 -15.27 -15.09
N THR A 284 12.79 -15.59 -15.81
CA THR A 284 14.17 -15.42 -15.31
C THR A 284 14.91 -14.23 -15.93
N ILE A 285 14.43 -13.73 -17.07
CA ILE A 285 14.84 -12.45 -17.65
C ILE A 285 13.60 -11.71 -18.13
N LEU A 286 13.33 -10.53 -17.55
CA LEU A 286 12.24 -9.65 -17.97
C LEU A 286 12.81 -8.45 -18.72
N ILE A 287 12.36 -8.22 -19.95
CA ILE A 287 12.73 -7.05 -20.75
C ILE A 287 11.47 -6.20 -20.92
N THR A 288 11.48 -4.98 -20.37
CA THR A 288 10.28 -4.16 -20.28
C THR A 288 10.59 -2.67 -20.47
N PRO A 289 9.74 -1.91 -21.17
CA PRO A 289 9.84 -0.46 -21.13
C PRO A 289 9.42 0.06 -19.74
N CYS A 290 9.91 1.22 -19.33
CA CYS A 290 9.51 1.83 -18.05
C CYS A 290 7.99 2.18 -18.00
N GLY A 291 7.46 2.42 -16.80
CA GLY A 291 6.02 2.60 -16.51
C GLY A 291 5.42 1.41 -15.76
N GLY A 292 4.08 1.32 -15.64
CA GLY A 292 3.38 0.49 -14.63
C GLY A 292 3.79 -0.99 -14.43
N ILE A 293 4.44 -1.64 -15.39
CA ILE A 293 5.01 -3.00 -15.22
C ILE A 293 6.27 -3.00 -14.36
N SER A 294 7.00 -1.89 -14.25
CA SER A 294 8.13 -1.77 -13.34
C SER A 294 7.73 -1.99 -11.87
N LEU A 295 6.46 -1.81 -11.56
CA LEU A 295 5.92 -1.93 -10.21
C LEU A 295 5.49 -3.37 -9.88
N ILE A 296 5.57 -4.31 -10.82
CA ILE A 296 5.40 -5.75 -10.55
C ILE A 296 6.73 -6.52 -10.63
N ILE A 297 7.83 -5.84 -10.99
CA ILE A 297 9.19 -6.40 -10.99
C ILE A 297 9.56 -7.05 -9.64
N PRO A 298 9.19 -6.49 -8.48
CA PRO A 298 9.52 -7.13 -7.20
C PRO A 298 8.96 -8.55 -7.04
N PHE A 299 7.97 -8.97 -7.83
CA PHE A 299 7.43 -10.34 -7.79
C PHE A 299 8.21 -11.36 -8.63
N LEU A 300 9.22 -10.94 -9.38
CA LEU A 300 10.15 -11.85 -10.07
C LEU A 300 10.86 -12.77 -9.07
N PRO A 301 11.22 -14.01 -9.44
CA PRO A 301 11.92 -14.94 -8.55
C PRO A 301 13.31 -14.42 -8.16
N GLU A 302 13.91 -14.98 -7.12
CA GLU A 302 15.28 -14.62 -6.73
C GLU A 302 16.28 -15.00 -7.84
N GLY A 303 17.33 -14.19 -8.05
CA GLY A 303 18.33 -14.39 -9.11
C GLY A 303 17.90 -13.95 -10.52
N THR A 304 16.71 -13.39 -10.66
CA THR A 304 16.17 -12.89 -11.92
C THR A 304 16.81 -11.58 -12.35
N HIS A 305 16.88 -11.34 -13.66
CA HIS A 305 17.30 -10.05 -14.21
C HIS A 305 16.13 -9.29 -14.83
N ALA A 306 16.01 -8.01 -14.50
CA ALA A 306 15.09 -7.09 -15.16
C ALA A 306 15.88 -6.05 -15.98
N ILE A 307 15.66 -6.04 -17.29
CA ILE A 307 16.24 -5.09 -18.23
C ILE A 307 15.16 -4.05 -18.53
N ILE A 308 15.33 -2.85 -17.99
CA ILE A 308 14.38 -1.75 -18.15
C ILE A 308 14.86 -0.87 -19.31
N MET A 309 14.04 -0.79 -20.36
CA MET A 309 14.30 0.07 -21.51
C MET A 309 13.67 1.43 -21.25
N ASP A 310 14.51 2.44 -21.01
CA ASP A 310 14.05 3.80 -20.77
C ASP A 310 13.81 4.57 -22.08
N TYR A 311 12.86 5.50 -22.08
CA TYR A 311 12.45 6.27 -23.27
C TYR A 311 13.09 7.67 -23.37
N TYR A 312 14.10 7.99 -22.55
CA TYR A 312 14.79 9.29 -22.57
C TYR A 312 15.81 9.42 -23.71
N VAL A 313 15.43 9.13 -24.95
CA VAL A 313 16.31 9.40 -26.10
C VAL A 313 16.08 10.79 -26.72
N ASN A 314 15.01 11.53 -26.39
CA ASN A 314 14.80 12.89 -26.94
C ASN A 314 14.17 13.88 -25.93
N GLN A 315 14.95 14.39 -24.97
CA GLN A 315 14.66 15.70 -24.33
C GLN A 315 15.67 16.79 -24.72
N GLN A 316 16.45 16.57 -25.78
CA GLN A 316 17.27 17.59 -26.42
C GLN A 316 17.18 17.42 -27.94
N ALA A 317 16.15 18.03 -28.53
CA ALA A 317 16.13 18.44 -29.93
C ALA A 317 15.25 19.69 -30.04
#